data_AF-M1ZR03-F1
#
_entry.id   AF-M1ZR03-F1
#
_cell.length_a   1.000
_cell.length_b   1.000
_cell.length_c   1.000
_cell.angle_alpha   90.00
_cell.angle_beta   90.00
_cell.angle_gamma   90.00
#
_symmetry.space_group_name_H-M   'P 1'
#
loop_
_entity.id
_entity.type
_entity.pdbx_description
1 polymer ?
#
loop_
_entity_poly.entity_id
_entity_poly.type
_entity_poly.pdbx_seq_one_letter_code
_entity_poly.pdbx_strand_id
1 'polypeptide(L)' 'MYHRLPNEAIDTLLCYMGISPNKDNSIQFQSLGGAVREIPPDETAYFHREASYIMQYITNWKVDNEKNPNIVG' A
#
# COMPACT_ATOMS: atom_id res chain seq x y z
N MET A 1 0.53 -14.78 -8.52
CA MET A 1 0.53 -15.44 -7.20
C MET A 1 0.73 -14.36 -6.13
N TYR A 2 -0.09 -14.32 -5.09
CA TYR A 2 0.07 -13.38 -3.98
C TYR A 2 0.97 -13.99 -2.91
N HIS A 3 1.88 -13.17 -2.37
CA HIS A 3 2.81 -13.60 -1.33
C HIS A 3 2.64 -12.75 -0.08
N ARG A 4 2.91 -13.37 1.07
CA ARG A 4 3.04 -12.64 2.32
C ARG A 4 4.24 -11.70 2.22
N LEU A 5 4.11 -10.50 2.78
CA LEU A 5 5.24 -9.58 2.90
C LEU A 5 6.29 -10.17 3.87
N PRO A 6 7.55 -10.35 3.46
CA PRO A 6 8.62 -10.82 4.34
C PRO A 6 8.88 -9.85 5.49
N ASN A 7 9.38 -10.35 6.62
CA ASN A 7 9.71 -9.49 7.77
C ASN A 7 10.74 -8.41 7.39
N GLU A 8 11.77 -8.75 6.62
CA GLU A 8 12.78 -7.80 6.13
C GLU A 8 12.18 -6.67 5.30
N ALA A 9 11.12 -6.96 4.54
CA ALA A 9 10.39 -5.95 3.78
C ALA A 9 9.57 -5.04 4.72
N ILE A 10 8.95 -5.59 5.77
CA ILE A 10 8.26 -4.80 6.80
C ILE A 10 9.25 -3.86 7.48
N ASP A 11 10.43 -4.35 7.89
CA ASP A 11 11.48 -3.54 8.51
C ASP A 11 11.94 -2.42 7.58
N THR A 12 12.06 -2.71 6.29
CA THR A 12 12.39 -1.71 5.25
C THR A 12 11.31 -0.62 5.17
N LEU A 13 10.03 -1.00 5.15
CA LEU A 13 8.93 -0.03 5.13
C LEU A 13 8.93 0.84 6.39
N LEU A 14 9.15 0.25 7.57
CA LEU A 14 9.24 1.00 8.83
C LEU A 14 10.41 1.98 8.84
N CYS A 15 11.57 1.56 8.33
CA CYS A 15 12.75 2.42 8.21
C CYS A 15 12.45 3.65 7.35
N TYR A 16 11.92 3.46 6.13
CA TYR A 16 11.59 4.57 5.23
C TYR A 16 10.47 5.46 5.76
N MET A 17 9.46 4.89 6.43
CA MET A 17 8.42 5.68 7.08
C MET A 17 8.98 6.53 8.24
N GLY A 18 9.97 6.02 8.97
CA GLY A 18 10.63 6.75 10.06
C GLY A 18 11.43 7.98 9.58
N ILE A 19 11.91 7.97 8.33
CA ILE A 19 12.64 9.08 7.72
C ILE A 19 11.80 9.86 6.68
N SER A 20 10.50 9.57 6.58
CA SER A 20 9.62 10.23 5.62
C SER A 20 9.59 11.74 5.84
N PRO A 21 9.77 12.56 4.78
CA PRO A 21 9.86 14.01 4.92
C PRO A 21 8.52 14.66 5.32
N ASN A 22 7.40 13.98 5.04
CA ASN A 22 6.08 14.41 5.48
C ASN A 22 5.47 13.40 6.47
N LYS A 23 5.01 13.91 7.62
CA LYS A 23 4.31 13.15 8.67
C LYS A 23 2.91 12.71 8.26
N ASP A 24 2.32 13.37 7.27
CA ASP A 24 1.02 13.01 6.69
C ASP A 24 1.14 11.89 5.64
N ASN A 25 2.36 11.44 5.31
CA ASN A 25 2.55 10.26 4.48
C ASN A 25 2.16 9.00 5.25
N SER A 26 1.61 8.00 4.55
CA SER A 26 1.24 6.73 5.15
C SER A 26 1.38 5.57 4.18
N ILE A 27 1.56 4.38 4.75
CA ILE A 27 1.37 3.11 4.05
C ILE A 27 0.16 2.45 4.69
N GLN A 28 -0.87 2.19 3.88
CA GLN A 28 -2.07 1.51 4.35
C GLN A 28 -2.08 0.06 3.88
N PHE A 29 -2.43 -0.83 4.80
CA PHE A 29 -2.71 -2.24 4.54
C PHE A 29 -4.19 -2.51 4.79
N GLN A 30 -4.91 -2.88 3.73
CA GLN A 30 -6.32 -3.25 3.83
C GLN A 30 -6.43 -4.77 3.71
N SER A 31 -6.82 -5.45 4.78
CA SER A 31 -7.01 -6.90 4.75
C SER A 31 -8.14 -7.28 3.81
N LEU A 32 -7.87 -8.23 2.93
CA LEU A 32 -8.84 -8.84 2.02
C LEU A 32 -9.14 -10.28 2.46
N GLY A 33 -10.15 -10.88 1.84
CA GLY A 33 -10.70 -12.19 2.21
C GLY A 33 -12.21 -12.09 2.43
N GLY A 34 -12.76 -13.05 3.19
CA GLY A 34 -14.20 -13.09 3.50
C GLY A 34 -15.06 -12.94 2.26
N ALA A 35 -16.05 -12.04 2.32
CA ALA A 35 -16.97 -11.74 1.22
C ALA A 35 -16.27 -11.34 -0.09
N VAL A 36 -15.05 -10.78 -0.06
CA VAL A 36 -14.32 -10.44 -1.29
C VAL A 36 -13.94 -11.70 -2.08
N ARG A 37 -13.66 -12.81 -1.40
CA ARG A 37 -13.30 -14.11 -2.01
C ARG A 37 -14.51 -14.94 -2.45
N GLU A 38 -15.72 -14.57 -2.03
CA GLU A 38 -16.93 -15.26 -2.44
C GLU A 38 -17.26 -15.00 -3.93
N ILE A 39 -16.72 -13.93 -4.51
CA ILE A 39 -16.90 -13.56 -5.92
C ILE A 39 -15.69 -14.04 -6.74
N PRO A 40 -15.88 -14.84 -7.80
CA PRO A 40 -14.84 -15.24 -8.76
C PRO A 40 -14.08 -14.06 -9.41
N PRO A 41 -12.79 -14.22 -9.76
CA PRO A 41 -11.97 -13.18 -10.38
C PRO A 41 -12.47 -12.66 -11.73
N ASP A 42 -13.26 -13.44 -12.46
CA ASP A 42 -13.77 -13.16 -13.81
C ASP A 42 -15.22 -12.66 -13.82
N GLU A 43 -15.90 -12.62 -12.67
CA GLU A 43 -17.29 -12.16 -12.58
C GLU A 43 -17.42 -10.63 -12.66
N THR A 44 -16.33 -9.89 -12.37
CA THR A 44 -16.31 -8.42 -12.40
C THR A 44 -14.98 -7.92 -12.95
N ALA A 45 -14.89 -6.62 -13.26
CA ALA A 45 -13.61 -5.99 -13.63
C ALA A 45 -12.55 -6.02 -12.50
N TYR A 46 -12.96 -6.24 -11.24
CA TYR A 46 -12.03 -6.36 -10.12
C TYR A 46 -11.55 -7.82 -9.96
N PHE A 47 -10.32 -8.07 -10.42
CA PHE A 47 -9.70 -9.39 -10.49
C PHE A 47 -9.07 -9.88 -9.16
N HIS A 48 -8.67 -8.98 -8.26
CA HIS A 48 -7.82 -9.30 -7.10
C HIS A 48 -8.59 -9.93 -5.91
N ARG A 49 -9.31 -11.02 -6.16
CA ARG A 49 -10.17 -11.72 -5.19
C ARG A 49 -9.38 -12.56 -4.19
N GLU A 50 -8.34 -13.24 -4.66
CA GLU A 50 -7.51 -14.14 -3.85
C GLU A 50 -6.41 -13.43 -3.04
N ALA A 51 -6.25 -12.11 -3.20
CA ALA A 51 -5.26 -11.35 -2.43
C ALA A 51 -5.61 -11.37 -0.94
N SER A 52 -4.59 -11.40 -0.08
CA SER A 52 -4.78 -11.32 1.38
C SER A 52 -4.82 -9.88 1.89
N TYR A 53 -4.29 -8.93 1.12
CA TYR A 53 -4.31 -7.51 1.43
C TYR A 53 -4.11 -6.66 0.18
N ILE A 54 -4.51 -5.39 0.26
CA ILE A 54 -4.06 -4.31 -0.61
C ILE A 54 -3.07 -3.47 0.19
N MET A 55 -1.97 -3.07 -0.47
CA MET A 55 -1.01 -2.13 0.08
C MET A 55 -1.04 -0.84 -0.74
N GLN A 56 -1.16 0.30 -0.09
CA GLN A 56 -1.21 1.61 -0.74
C GLN A 56 -0.21 2.57 -0.09
N TYR A 57 0.64 3.19 -0.93
CA TYR A 57 1.48 4.31 -0.54
C TYR A 57 0.71 5.61 -0.76
N ILE A 58 0.61 6.43 0.28
CA ILE A 58 -0.15 7.67 0.25
C ILE A 58 0.79 8.79 0.66
N THR A 59 1.06 9.70 -0.27
CA THR A 59 1.82 10.91 -0.03
C THR A 59 0.91 12.11 -0.12
N ASN A 60 1.06 13.03 0.84
CA ASN A 60 0.29 14.26 0.90
C ASN A 60 1.23 15.44 0.74
N TRP A 61 0.76 16.53 0.14
CA TRP A 61 1.44 17.82 0.11
C TRP A 61 0.38 18.92 0.16
N LYS A 62 0.65 19.98 0.92
CA LYS A 62 -0.27 21.12 1.08
C LYS A 62 0.10 22.26 0.15
N VAL A 63 1.35 22.29 -0.31
CA VAL A 63 1.93 23.30 -1.21
C VAL A 63 2.86 22.65 -2.23
N ASP A 64 3.01 23.25 -3.42
CA ASP A 64 3.72 22.62 -4.55
C ASP A 64 5.20 22.31 -4.28
N ASN A 65 5.86 23.04 -3.38
CA ASN A 65 7.26 22.80 -3.03
C ASN A 65 7.47 21.56 -2.14
N GLU A 66 6.42 21.05 -1.49
CA GLU A 66 6.45 19.79 -0.72
C GLU A 66 6.33 18.56 -1.62
N LYS A 67 5.99 18.74 -2.90
CA LYS A 67 5.88 17.66 -3.88
C LYS A 67 7.22 16.98 -4.12
N ASN A 68 8.26 17.77 -4.37
CA ASN A 68 9.56 17.26 -4.82
C ASN A 68 10.21 16.22 -3.88
N PRO A 69 10.30 16.42 -2.55
CA PRO A 69 10.89 15.41 -1.67
C PRO A 69 10.04 14.12 -1.54
N ASN A 70 8.77 14.13 -1.95
CA ASN A 70 7.85 13.00 -1.84
C ASN A 70 7.71 12.17 -3.13
N ILE A 71 8.32 12.59 -4.26
CA ILE A 71 8.19 11.92 -5.57
C ILE A 71 9.56 11.52 -6.14
N VAL A 72 10.67 11.74 -5.43
CA VAL A 72 11.96 11.22 -5.91
C VAL A 72 12.01 9.71 -5.64
N GLY A 73 11.71 8.93 -6.68
CA GLY A 73 12.05 7.53 -6.79
C GLY A 73 13.52 7.32 -7.16
#